data_AF-A0A1Q5HQB4-F1
#
_entry.id   AF-A0A1Q5HQB4-F1
#
_cell.length_a   1.000
_cell.length_b   1.000
_cell.length_c   1.000
_cell.angle_alpha   90.00
_cell.angle_beta   90.00
_cell.angle_gamma   90.00
#
_symmetry.space_group_name_H-M   'P 1'
#
loop_
_entity.id
_entity.type
_entity.pdbx_description
1 polymer ?
#
loop_
_entity_poly.entity_id
_entity_poly.type
_entity_poly.pdbx_seq_one_letter_code
_entity_poly.pdbx_strand_id
1 'polypeptide(L)'
;MTNTSNPPILSTPSASGLTRCEGSADAAPHGISVHSFAASAGGTVRIALRGEVDHCSAGSLRLLLTAARRIGYRRLGLDTSLVTFADSALLRILRGWTGHGRRLRLTGVTPAMERLRAAAWGPPPTTGRRADAGKGLAGRQA
;
A
#
# COMPACT_ATOMS: atom_id res chain seq x y z
N MET A 1 53.45 6.97 -30.01
CA MET A 1 52.44 7.98 -29.65
C MET A 1 51.21 7.26 -29.13
N THR A 2 50.61 7.79 -28.07
CA THR A 2 49.96 7.08 -26.95
C THR A 2 48.60 6.43 -27.25
N ASN A 3 48.47 5.19 -26.75
CA ASN A 3 47.30 4.32 -26.75
C ASN A 3 46.30 4.76 -25.67
N THR A 4 45.12 5.26 -26.04
CA THR A 4 44.07 5.64 -25.07
C THR A 4 43.29 4.39 -24.66
N SER A 5 43.79 3.73 -23.62
CA SER A 5 43.12 2.61 -22.94
C SER A 5 41.98 3.17 -22.08
N ASN A 6 40.74 2.89 -22.45
CA ASN A 6 39.56 3.24 -21.66
C ASN A 6 39.44 2.24 -20.47
N PRO A 7 39.49 2.68 -19.20
CA PRO A 7 39.35 1.76 -18.08
C PRO A 7 37.89 1.26 -17.97
N PRO A 8 37.66 0.01 -17.53
CA PRO A 8 36.32 -0.47 -17.26
C PRO A 8 35.76 0.28 -16.04
N ILE A 9 34.57 0.87 -16.20
CA ILE A 9 33.84 1.54 -15.12
C ILE A 9 33.32 0.46 -14.17
N LEU A 10 34.17 0.02 -13.24
CA LEU A 10 33.76 -0.61 -11.99
C LEU A 10 33.22 0.49 -11.07
N SER A 11 32.03 1.00 -11.42
CA SER A 11 31.22 1.74 -10.47
C SER A 11 30.70 0.75 -9.44
N THR A 12 31.37 0.72 -8.29
CA THR A 12 30.78 0.27 -7.03
C THR A 12 29.37 0.87 -6.89
N PRO A 13 28.38 0.14 -6.37
CA PRO A 13 27.09 0.73 -6.07
C PRO A 13 27.31 1.73 -4.94
N SER A 14 27.44 3.01 -5.29
CA SER A 14 27.24 4.08 -4.34
C SER A 14 25.78 3.97 -3.90
N ALA A 15 25.58 3.42 -2.69
CA ALA A 15 24.30 3.39 -2.01
C ALA A 15 23.92 4.81 -1.54
N SER A 16 23.94 5.79 -2.46
CA SER A 16 23.26 7.07 -2.32
C SER A 16 21.88 6.94 -2.96
N GLY A 17 21.08 6.02 -2.42
CA GLY A 17 19.71 5.76 -2.86
C GLY A 17 18.68 5.90 -1.75
N LEU A 18 19.06 6.46 -0.60
CA LEU A 18 18.07 7.05 0.30
C LEU A 18 17.93 8.50 -0.16
N THR A 19 17.01 8.73 -1.10
CA THR A 19 16.48 10.06 -1.37
C THR A 19 16.03 10.62 -0.03
N ARG A 20 16.88 11.44 0.61
CA ARG A 20 16.47 12.25 1.74
C ARG A 20 15.48 13.23 1.13
N CYS A 21 14.22 13.14 1.52
CA CYS A 21 13.24 14.16 1.20
C CYS A 21 13.67 15.38 2.02
N GLU A 22 14.56 16.20 1.43
CA GLU A 22 14.98 17.48 1.96
C GLU A 22 13.71 18.31 2.10
N GLY A 23 13.24 18.47 3.34
CA GLY A 23 12.08 19.28 3.66
C GLY A 23 12.40 20.73 3.36
N SER A 24 12.00 21.19 2.18
CA SER A 24 11.96 22.61 1.88
C SER A 24 10.83 23.25 2.69
N ALA A 25 11.16 24.37 3.32
CA ALA A 25 10.34 25.08 4.27
C ALA A 25 9.04 25.61 3.64
N ASP A 26 7.93 24.93 3.89
CA ASP A 26 6.62 25.57 4.04
C ASP A 26 5.72 24.68 4.91
N ALA A 27 5.11 25.30 5.92
CA ALA A 27 4.50 24.63 7.06
C ALA A 27 3.10 24.09 6.73
N ALA A 28 3.01 23.10 5.84
CA ALA A 28 1.82 22.27 5.74
C ALA A 28 2.15 20.82 6.12
N PRO A 29 1.28 20.18 6.93
CA PRO A 29 1.51 18.81 7.40
C PRO A 29 1.27 17.81 6.26
N HIS A 30 2.23 17.69 5.34
CA HIS A 30 2.18 16.79 4.19
C HIS A 30 2.72 15.38 4.52
N GLY A 31 2.64 14.93 5.78
CA GLY A 31 3.20 13.65 6.21
C GLY A 31 2.17 12.75 6.87
N ILE A 32 2.23 11.44 6.59
CA ILE A 32 1.50 10.44 7.38
C ILE A 32 1.81 10.65 8.85
N SER A 33 0.75 10.83 9.63
CA SER A 33 0.81 10.57 11.06
C SER A 33 0.15 9.22 11.32
N VAL A 34 0.87 8.31 11.98
CA VAL A 34 0.20 7.19 12.65
C VAL A 34 -0.69 7.81 13.72
N HIS A 35 -1.97 7.86 13.45
CA HIS A 35 -2.94 8.53 14.30
C HIS A 35 -3.18 7.74 15.58
N SER A 36 -3.19 6.41 15.48
CA SER A 36 -3.23 5.52 16.62
C SER A 36 -2.61 4.16 16.31
N PHE A 37 -2.07 3.54 17.36
CA PHE A 37 -1.52 2.19 17.33
C PHE A 37 -2.07 1.42 18.53
N ALA A 38 -2.64 0.24 18.26
CA ALA A 38 -3.11 -0.66 19.30
C ALA A 38 -2.68 -2.10 18.97
N ALA A 39 -1.95 -2.71 19.88
CA ALA A 39 -1.62 -4.12 19.82
C ALA A 39 -2.54 -4.91 20.76
N SER A 40 -3.06 -6.03 20.27
CA SER A 40 -3.88 -6.94 21.08
C SER A 40 -3.14 -8.26 21.29
N ALA A 41 -3.34 -8.86 22.47
CA ALA A 41 -2.79 -10.17 22.84
C ALA A 41 -3.12 -11.27 21.81
N GLY A 42 -4.19 -11.12 21.04
CA GLY A 42 -4.57 -12.04 19.95
C GLY A 42 -3.71 -11.96 18.68
N GLY A 43 -2.46 -11.50 18.76
CA GLY A 43 -1.53 -11.44 17.62
C GLY A 43 -1.98 -10.47 16.51
N THR A 44 -2.75 -9.44 16.89
CA THR A 44 -3.30 -8.43 15.98
C THR A 44 -2.76 -7.05 16.32
N VAL A 45 -2.27 -6.34 15.31
CA VAL A 45 -1.94 -4.92 15.37
C VAL A 45 -2.99 -4.14 14.60
N ARG A 46 -3.50 -3.06 15.21
CA ARG A 46 -4.41 -2.09 14.59
C ARG A 46 -3.69 -0.76 14.48
N ILE A 47 -3.69 -0.18 13.29
CA ILE A 47 -3.07 1.10 12.99
C ILE A 47 -4.12 1.98 12.32
N ALA A 48 -4.33 3.19 12.85
CA ALA A 48 -5.09 4.21 12.13
C ALA A 48 -4.11 5.19 11.46
N LEU A 49 -4.31 5.43 10.18
CA LEU A 49 -3.52 6.38 9.39
C LEU A 49 -4.30 7.66 9.17
N ARG A 50 -3.59 8.78 9.16
CA ARG A 50 -4.12 10.10 8.82
C ARG A 50 -3.16 10.83 7.87
N GLY A 51 -3.72 11.57 6.91
CA GLY A 51 -2.98 12.39 5.96
C GLY A 51 -2.59 11.65 4.68
N GLU A 52 -1.42 11.98 4.14
CA GLU A 52 -0.94 11.48 2.85
C GLU A 52 0.11 10.39 3.02
N VAL A 53 -0.07 9.25 2.36
CA VAL A 53 0.86 8.11 2.36
C VAL A 53 1.62 8.05 1.04
N ASP A 54 2.85 8.54 1.06
CA ASP A 54 3.74 8.58 -0.11
C ASP A 54 5.08 7.87 0.16
N HIS A 55 5.97 7.86 -0.84
CA HIS A 55 7.31 7.29 -0.71
C HIS A 55 8.11 7.85 0.48
N CYS A 56 8.03 9.16 0.74
CA CYS A 56 8.79 9.88 1.76
C CYS A 56 8.30 9.56 3.19
N SER A 57 6.99 9.53 3.38
CA SER A 57 6.32 9.35 4.66
C SER A 57 6.14 7.88 5.06
N ALA A 58 6.19 6.97 4.08
CA ALA A 58 6.08 5.53 4.27
C ALA A 58 7.15 4.88 5.18
N GLY A 59 8.25 5.57 5.47
CA GLY A 59 9.37 5.05 6.28
C GLY A 59 8.95 4.60 7.69
N SER A 60 8.21 5.44 8.41
CA SER A 60 7.76 5.16 9.78
C SER A 60 6.82 3.93 9.82
N LEU A 61 5.93 3.81 8.84
CA LEU A 61 5.03 2.66 8.73
C LEU A 61 5.80 1.37 8.41
N ARG A 62 6.84 1.43 7.56
CA ARG A 62 7.73 0.28 7.28
C ARG A 62 8.43 -0.21 8.54
N LEU A 63 8.97 0.72 9.34
CA LEU A 63 9.67 0.39 10.57
C LEU A 63 8.70 -0.27 11.57
N LEU A 64 7.52 0.34 11.78
CA LEU A 64 6.49 -0.17 12.68
C LEU A 64 6.06 -1.59 12.31
N LEU A 65 5.75 -1.83 11.03
CA LEU A 65 5.35 -3.17 10.59
C LEU A 65 6.51 -4.16 10.64
N THR A 66 7.74 -3.75 10.41
CA THR A 66 8.92 -4.62 10.56
C THR A 66 9.10 -5.04 12.02
N ALA A 67 8.96 -4.11 12.96
CA ALA A 67 8.98 -4.41 14.40
C ALA A 67 7.83 -5.37 14.78
N ALA A 68 6.60 -5.07 14.33
CA ALA A 68 5.45 -5.95 14.57
C ALA A 68 5.67 -7.36 13.98
N ARG A 69 6.37 -7.46 12.84
CA ARG A 69 6.72 -8.74 12.24
C ARG A 69 7.67 -9.55 13.08
N ARG A 70 8.69 -8.90 13.66
CA ARG A 70 9.70 -9.52 14.54
C ARG A 70 9.10 -9.96 15.87
N ILE A 71 8.14 -9.21 16.41
CA ILE A 71 7.42 -9.55 17.65
C ILE A 71 6.46 -10.74 17.43
N GLY A 72 6.04 -10.99 16.19
CA GLY A 72 5.25 -12.19 15.84
C GLY A 72 3.77 -11.91 15.52
N TYR A 73 3.33 -10.65 15.45
CA TYR A 73 1.96 -10.31 15.08
C TYR A 73 1.61 -10.83 13.68
N ARG A 74 0.49 -11.54 13.53
CA ARG A 74 0.10 -12.17 12.25
C ARG A 74 -1.04 -11.45 11.54
N ARG A 75 -1.75 -10.56 12.23
CA ARG A 75 -2.92 -9.86 11.70
C ARG A 75 -2.70 -8.35 11.78
N LEU A 76 -3.00 -7.65 10.70
CA LEU A 76 -2.95 -6.20 10.61
C LEU A 76 -4.34 -5.66 10.26
N GLY A 77 -4.89 -4.83 11.14
CA GLY A 77 -6.02 -3.96 10.84
C GLY A 77 -5.51 -2.56 10.51
N LEU A 78 -5.79 -2.06 9.31
CA LEU A 78 -5.40 -0.71 8.91
C LEU A 78 -6.66 0.13 8.67
N ASP A 79 -6.83 1.18 9.46
CA ASP A 79 -7.88 2.16 9.27
C ASP A 79 -7.36 3.31 8.40
N THR A 80 -7.99 3.48 7.23
CA THR A 80 -7.65 4.49 6.23
C THR A 80 -8.69 5.60 6.13
N SER A 81 -9.62 5.69 7.08
CA SER A 81 -10.73 6.66 7.04
C SER A 81 -10.28 8.12 6.98
N LEU A 82 -9.13 8.44 7.56
CA LEU A 82 -8.55 9.78 7.58
C LEU A 82 -7.38 9.95 6.60
N VAL A 83 -7.20 9.01 5.67
CA VAL A 83 -6.19 9.08 4.62
C VAL A 83 -6.73 9.87 3.44
N THR A 84 -6.05 10.95 3.10
CA THR A 84 -6.43 11.86 2.00
C THR A 84 -5.77 11.47 0.67
N PHE A 85 -4.57 10.87 0.73
CA PHE A 85 -3.82 10.41 -0.44
C PHE A 85 -3.00 9.16 -0.12
N ALA A 86 -2.83 8.27 -1.10
CA ALA A 86 -1.96 7.11 -0.97
C ALA A 86 -1.37 6.70 -2.33
N ASP A 87 -0.08 6.37 -2.37
CA ASP A 87 0.63 5.94 -3.57
C ASP A 87 1.00 4.43 -3.55
N SER A 88 1.80 4.02 -4.55
CA SER A 88 2.29 2.66 -4.66
C SER A 88 3.25 2.24 -3.52
N ALA A 89 3.82 3.18 -2.77
CA ALA A 89 4.65 2.88 -1.62
C ALA A 89 3.84 2.24 -0.49
N LEU A 90 2.59 2.68 -0.26
CA LEU A 90 1.67 2.00 0.66
C LEU A 90 1.43 0.56 0.22
N LEU A 91 1.11 0.35 -1.05
CA LEU A 91 0.85 -0.98 -1.59
C LEU A 91 2.03 -1.93 -1.41
N ARG A 92 3.25 -1.44 -1.64
CA ARG A 92 4.47 -2.24 -1.45
C ARG A 92 4.64 -2.68 0.01
N ILE A 93 4.33 -1.80 0.96
CA ILE A 93 4.34 -2.13 2.39
C ILE A 93 3.31 -3.24 2.70
N LEU A 94 2.08 -3.05 2.24
CA LEU A 94 0.98 -3.97 2.50
C LEU A 94 1.21 -5.34 1.85
N ARG A 95 1.74 -5.39 0.63
CA ARG A 95 2.17 -6.63 -0.03
C ARG A 95 3.26 -7.34 0.74
N GLY A 96 4.23 -6.59 1.26
CA GLY A 96 5.28 -7.13 2.13
C GLY A 96 4.74 -7.73 3.43
N TRP A 97 3.65 -7.19 3.97
CA TRP A 97 2.94 -7.79 5.08
C TRP A 97 2.26 -9.10 4.67
N THR A 98 1.45 -9.10 3.61
CA THR A 98 0.65 -10.26 3.20
C THR A 98 1.47 -11.43 2.63
N GLY A 99 2.67 -11.19 2.10
CA GLY A 99 3.51 -12.17 1.42
C GLY A 99 3.95 -13.39 2.25
N HIS A 100 3.68 -13.44 3.56
CA HIS A 100 4.06 -14.55 4.44
C HIS A 100 2.88 -15.16 5.21
N GLY A 101 1.71 -15.28 4.55
CA GLY A 101 0.50 -15.85 5.16
C GLY A 101 -0.10 -14.99 6.28
N ARG A 102 0.32 -13.72 6.38
CA ARG A 102 -0.20 -12.77 7.37
C ARG A 102 -1.46 -12.11 6.81
N ARG A 103 -2.42 -11.84 7.68
CA ARG A 103 -3.73 -11.31 7.29
C ARG A 103 -3.71 -9.79 7.36
N LEU A 104 -4.31 -9.17 6.36
CA LEU A 104 -4.54 -7.73 6.27
C LEU A 104 -6.05 -7.48 6.20
N ARG A 105 -6.54 -6.55 7.01
CA ARG A 105 -7.90 -6.03 6.94
C ARG A 105 -7.85 -4.51 6.83
N LEU A 106 -8.39 -3.98 5.75
CA LEU A 106 -8.57 -2.54 5.58
C LEU A 106 -9.95 -2.13 6.10
N THR A 107 -10.03 -1.02 6.83
CA THR A 107 -11.28 -0.39 7.30
C THR A 107 -11.26 1.09 6.94
N GLY A 108 -12.44 1.72 6.81
CA GLY A 108 -12.50 3.12 6.40
C GLY A 108 -11.93 3.34 4.99
N VAL A 109 -12.18 2.42 4.07
CA VAL A 109 -11.58 2.45 2.73
C VAL A 109 -12.22 3.59 1.93
N THR A 110 -11.42 4.61 1.59
CA THR A 110 -11.85 5.70 0.71
C THR A 110 -11.90 5.22 -0.75
N PRO A 111 -12.65 5.87 -1.65
CA PRO A 111 -12.71 5.48 -3.07
C PRO A 111 -11.33 5.46 -3.75
N ALA A 112 -10.43 6.38 -3.37
CA ALA A 112 -9.05 6.39 -3.86
C ALA A 112 -8.27 5.15 -3.39
N MET A 113 -8.40 4.79 -2.11
CA MET A 113 -7.79 3.60 -1.54
C MET A 113 -8.36 2.30 -2.13
N GLU A 114 -9.65 2.28 -2.47
CA GLU A 114 -10.30 1.15 -3.16
C GLU A 114 -9.71 0.97 -4.57
N ARG A 115 -9.54 2.05 -5.34
CA ARG A 115 -8.87 2.00 -6.66
C ARG A 115 -7.44 1.50 -6.55
N LEU A 116 -6.70 2.01 -5.57
CA LEU A 116 -5.32 1.61 -5.31
C LEU A 116 -5.23 0.13 -4.91
N ARG A 117 -6.13 -0.34 -4.03
CA ARG A 117 -6.24 -1.76 -3.66
C ARG A 117 -6.57 -2.62 -4.88
N ALA A 118 -7.54 -2.20 -5.69
CA ALA A 118 -7.95 -2.91 -6.89
C ALA A 118 -6.81 -3.03 -7.90
N ALA A 119 -5.97 -2.00 -8.04
CA ALA A 119 -4.78 -2.05 -8.89
C ALA A 119 -3.74 -3.07 -8.39
N ALA A 120 -3.68 -3.34 -7.09
CA ALA A 120 -2.66 -4.22 -6.49
C ALA A 120 -3.09 -5.68 -6.32
N TRP A 121 -4.36 -5.93 -6.00
CA TRP A 121 -4.90 -7.27 -5.72
C TRP A 121 -6.09 -7.66 -6.61
N GLY A 122 -6.45 -6.82 -7.57
CA GLY A 122 -7.65 -6.99 -8.37
C GLY A 122 -8.90 -6.44 -7.68
N PRO A 123 -9.99 -6.20 -8.45
CA PRO A 123 -11.26 -5.79 -7.88
C PRO A 123 -11.76 -6.85 -6.89
N PRO A 124 -12.49 -6.47 -5.82
CA PRO A 124 -13.22 -7.45 -5.05
C PRO A 124 -14.16 -8.24 -5.99
N PRO A 125 -14.45 -9.52 -5.72
CA PRO A 125 -15.43 -10.24 -6.51
C PRO A 125 -16.73 -9.45 -6.45
N THR A 126 -17.08 -8.80 -7.56
CA THR A 126 -18.39 -8.17 -7.70
C THR A 126 -19.38 -9.30 -7.55
N THR A 127 -20.17 -9.27 -6.47
CA THR A 127 -21.37 -10.09 -6.33
C THR A 127 -22.24 -9.75 -7.52
N GLY A 128 -22.10 -10.54 -8.58
CA GLY A 128 -22.72 -10.27 -9.87
C GLY A 128 -24.21 -10.11 -9.66
N ARG A 129 -24.73 -8.93 -10.00
CA ARG A 129 -26.12 -8.77 -10.37
C ARG A 129 -26.33 -9.75 -11.52
N ARG A 130 -26.92 -10.91 -11.23
CA ARG A 130 -27.44 -11.81 -12.26
C ARG A 130 -28.33 -10.94 -13.14
N ALA A 131 -27.91 -10.69 -14.38
CA ALA A 131 -28.81 -10.20 -15.39
C ALA A 131 -29.88 -11.29 -15.56
N ASP A 132 -31.08 -10.99 -15.09
CA ASP A 132 -32.28 -11.73 -15.41
C ASP A 132 -32.47 -11.59 -16.93
N ALA A 133 -31.98 -12.60 -17.67
CA ALA A 133 -32.16 -12.68 -19.10
C ALA A 133 -33.62 -13.02 -19.35
N GLY A 134 -34.43 -11.97 -19.51
CA GLY A 134 -35.84 -12.07 -19.86
C GLY A 134 -36.02 -12.97 -21.08
N LYS A 135 -36.77 -14.07 -20.89
CA LYS A 135 -37.30 -14.86 -21.99
C LYS A 135 -38.37 -14.04 -22.72
N GLY A 136 -37.95 -13.33 -23.76
CA GLY A 136 -38.84 -12.71 -24.73
C GLY A 136 -39.60 -13.77 -25.52
N LEU A 137 -40.89 -13.48 -25.75
CA LEU A 137 -41.83 -14.21 -26.59
C LEU A 137 -41.22 -14.53 -27.97
N ALA A 138 -41.41 -15.78 -28.41
CA ALA A 138 -41.43 -16.10 -29.83
C ALA A 138 -42.79 -16.73 -30.14
N GLY A 139 -43.71 -15.89 -30.64
CA GLY A 139 -44.87 -16.35 -31.35
C GLY A 139 -44.44 -17.12 -32.60
N ARG A 140 -45.17 -18.18 -32.93
CA ARG A 140 -45.07 -18.82 -34.23
C ARG A 140 -46.45 -19.18 -34.70
N GLN A 141 -46.86 -18.46 -35.75
CA GLN A 141 -48.01 -18.75 -36.58
C GLN A 141 -47.86 -20.12 -37.22
N ALA A 142 -48.95 -20.89 -37.25
CA ALA A 142 -49.41 -21.68 -38.39
C ALA A 142 -50.92 -21.91 -38.20
#